data_AF-A0A0Z8EHU8-F1
#
_entry.id   AF-A0A0Z8EHU8-F1
#
_cell.length_a   1.000
_cell.length_b   1.000
_cell.length_c   1.000
_cell.angle_alpha   90.00
_cell.angle_beta   90.00
_cell.angle_gamma   90.00
#
_symmetry.space_group_name_H-M   'P 1'
#
loop_
_entity.id
_entity.type
_entity.pdbx_description
1 polymer ?
#
loop_
_entity_poly.entity_id
_entity_poly.type
_entity_poly.pdbx_seq_one_letter_code
_entity_poly.pdbx_strand_id
1 'polypeptide(L)'
;MAENILILGNGFDLAMGRKTSYGDFLKFARHIKVLDCHILQHYNKKDIQEAFSAFIDDIDELWENHEDDETKQSEEEQNFYNKLKADQKFLLISEHIFEKLAILKDDCTTLVALNSFKKGATKRYLLNQIREELKKDTSISNRFFNIDCVLELTKSSEKRNIDWLLSLPNNLYIDYIEKHKDKLGKNWSGIELAISDIAEGIQVIKHNLNQIPNLLGPNAELTFRDEDNYVAIKYIYFIMRQKFGGYSSIVRSKVLDNINDDFIKALDDLTSYLEFYLTYLDKVDFEIQKISPVSTALDAIQNIEKSKVITFNYTNTASEMLGVTEDNTHFVHGKCSFERSDDDINTMVFGIEDKEAETENINQDLIPYQKFYQRAVKETGSKFENFFKNTLEFSDDGMYSASKNIIIFGHSVDPLDKEIFKACFDLAHEVGYAYKFIFTYLDEVTKRNIVKNLALILGKRKLVELTGRGNIVFVKSYDIDQMRKELLN
;
A
#
# COMPACT_ATOMS: atom_id res chain seq x y z
N MET A 1 28.25 -0.74 25.54
CA MET A 1 27.76 -1.53 24.41
C MET A 1 27.09 -0.60 23.43
N ALA A 2 27.09 -0.90 22.13
CA ALA A 2 26.36 -0.08 21.17
C ALA A 2 24.83 -0.30 21.26
N GLU A 3 24.08 0.78 21.30
CA GLU A 3 22.61 0.76 21.14
C GLU A 3 22.23 0.66 19.66
N ASN A 4 21.15 -0.06 19.37
CA ASN A 4 20.66 -0.25 18.01
C ASN A 4 19.37 0.56 17.79
N ILE A 5 19.36 1.38 16.75
CA ILE A 5 18.19 2.07 16.21
C ILE A 5 17.92 1.48 14.82
N LEU A 6 16.78 0.83 14.65
CA LEU A 6 16.34 0.30 13.36
C LEU A 6 15.43 1.33 12.69
N ILE A 7 15.72 1.65 11.44
CA ILE A 7 14.83 2.44 10.57
C ILE A 7 14.26 1.50 9.51
N LEU A 8 12.98 1.16 9.63
CA LEU A 8 12.33 0.13 8.82
C LEU A 8 11.38 0.76 7.79
N GLY A 9 11.52 0.36 6.52
CA GLY A 9 10.58 0.70 5.44
C GLY A 9 9.89 -0.52 4.86
N ASN A 10 9.02 -0.33 3.85
CA ASN A 10 8.13 -1.41 3.38
C ASN A 10 8.90 -2.60 2.79
N GLY A 11 10.13 -2.39 2.34
CA GLY A 11 11.03 -3.48 1.94
C GLY A 11 11.36 -4.46 3.06
N PHE A 12 11.18 -4.09 4.34
CA PHE A 12 11.28 -5.01 5.47
C PHE A 12 10.11 -6.00 5.48
N ASP A 13 8.87 -5.52 5.40
CA ASP A 13 7.68 -6.37 5.29
C ASP A 13 7.76 -7.30 4.07
N LEU A 14 8.18 -6.77 2.92
CA LEU A 14 8.38 -7.56 1.71
C LEU A 14 9.49 -8.61 1.87
N ALA A 15 10.58 -8.29 2.57
CA ALA A 15 11.64 -9.26 2.87
C ALA A 15 11.17 -10.38 3.82
N MET A 16 10.19 -10.08 4.67
CA MET A 16 9.49 -11.08 5.50
C MET A 16 8.41 -11.85 4.72
N GLY A 17 8.27 -11.62 3.42
CA GLY A 17 7.33 -12.32 2.54
C GLY A 17 5.89 -11.78 2.56
N ARG A 18 5.64 -10.69 3.28
CA ARG A 18 4.31 -10.10 3.45
C ARG A 18 3.83 -9.41 2.19
N LYS A 19 2.51 -9.32 2.03
CA LYS A 19 1.85 -8.74 0.84
C LYS A 19 1.46 -7.28 1.04
N THR A 20 2.40 -6.46 1.50
CA THR A 20 2.13 -5.05 1.87
C THR A 20 2.40 -4.05 0.75
N SER A 21 2.59 -4.51 -0.50
CA SER A 21 2.72 -3.58 -1.62
C SER A 21 1.37 -2.99 -1.99
N TYR A 22 1.36 -1.77 -2.54
CA TYR A 22 0.15 -1.20 -3.13
C TYR A 22 -0.42 -2.06 -4.25
N GLY A 23 0.43 -2.80 -4.97
CA GLY A 23 -0.03 -3.76 -5.97
C GLY A 23 -0.84 -4.91 -5.36
N ASP A 24 -0.51 -5.36 -4.15
CA ASP A 24 -1.25 -6.38 -3.43
C ASP A 24 -2.57 -5.83 -2.86
N PHE A 25 -2.56 -4.60 -2.34
CA PHE A 25 -3.80 -3.91 -1.92
C PHE A 25 -4.78 -3.73 -3.09
N LEU A 26 -4.29 -3.32 -4.27
CA LEU A 26 -5.13 -3.20 -5.46
C LEU A 26 -5.65 -4.57 -5.94
N LYS A 27 -4.91 -5.67 -5.76
CA LYS A 27 -5.45 -7.02 -6.01
C LYS A 27 -6.56 -7.36 -5.02
N PHE A 28 -6.37 -7.07 -3.74
CA PHE A 28 -7.40 -7.20 -2.72
C PHE A 28 -8.68 -6.44 -3.10
N ALA A 29 -8.55 -5.19 -3.55
CA ALA A 29 -9.66 -4.38 -4.05
C ALA A 29 -10.46 -5.08 -5.17
N ARG A 30 -9.76 -5.74 -6.10
CA ARG A 30 -10.39 -6.49 -7.21
C ARG A 30 -11.13 -7.73 -6.71
N HIS A 31 -10.58 -8.43 -5.73
CA HIS A 31 -11.27 -9.56 -5.10
C HIS A 31 -12.58 -9.11 -4.44
N ILE A 32 -12.55 -8.00 -3.70
CA ILE A 32 -13.76 -7.40 -3.13
C ILE A 32 -14.76 -7.01 -4.22
N LYS A 33 -14.31 -6.47 -5.36
CA LYS A 33 -15.18 -6.16 -6.51
C LYS A 33 -15.88 -7.40 -7.08
N VAL A 34 -15.14 -8.50 -7.24
CA VAL A 34 -15.73 -9.76 -7.73
C VAL A 34 -16.77 -10.28 -6.75
N LEU A 35 -16.46 -10.22 -5.45
CA LEU A 35 -17.39 -10.64 -4.39
C LEU A 35 -18.69 -9.81 -4.41
N ASP A 36 -18.58 -8.47 -4.44
CA ASP A 36 -19.74 -7.56 -4.51
C ASP A 36 -20.65 -7.89 -5.70
N CYS A 37 -20.05 -8.10 -6.87
CA CYS A 37 -20.81 -8.32 -8.08
C CYS A 37 -21.53 -9.68 -8.11
N HIS A 38 -20.97 -10.70 -7.47
CA HIS A 38 -21.66 -11.98 -7.29
C HIS A 38 -22.79 -11.89 -6.25
N ILE A 39 -22.54 -11.20 -5.13
CA ILE A 39 -23.57 -10.92 -4.11
C ILE A 39 -24.79 -10.23 -4.75
N LEU A 40 -24.57 -9.19 -5.56
CA LEU A 40 -25.62 -8.40 -6.20
C LEU A 40 -26.49 -9.21 -7.18
N GLN A 41 -25.98 -10.30 -7.75
CA GLN A 41 -26.70 -11.11 -8.73
C GLN A 41 -27.50 -12.26 -8.15
N HIS A 42 -27.05 -12.83 -7.03
CA HIS A 42 -27.60 -14.08 -6.51
C HIS A 42 -28.35 -13.92 -5.19
N TYR A 43 -28.18 -12.80 -4.46
CA TYR A 43 -28.73 -12.65 -3.13
C TYR A 43 -29.46 -11.32 -2.90
N ASN A 44 -30.67 -11.44 -2.38
CA ASN A 44 -31.44 -10.31 -1.84
C ASN A 44 -30.85 -9.94 -0.45
N LYS A 45 -29.66 -9.33 -0.44
CA LYS A 45 -29.07 -8.51 0.64
C LYS A 45 -28.99 -9.06 2.09
N LYS A 46 -29.04 -10.37 2.38
CA LYS A 46 -29.07 -10.82 3.80
C LYS A 46 -27.99 -11.74 4.34
N ASP A 47 -27.14 -12.38 3.52
CA ASP A 47 -25.98 -13.10 4.07
C ASP A 47 -24.84 -13.23 3.05
N ILE A 48 -23.66 -12.71 3.39
CA ILE A 48 -22.47 -12.73 2.52
C ILE A 48 -21.75 -14.07 2.60
N GLN A 49 -21.90 -14.80 3.70
CA GLN A 49 -21.34 -16.13 3.84
C GLN A 49 -22.11 -17.13 2.94
N GLU A 50 -23.44 -16.96 2.83
CA GLU A 50 -24.25 -17.70 1.86
C GLU A 50 -23.87 -17.35 0.41
N ALA A 51 -23.68 -16.06 0.11
CA ALA A 51 -23.27 -15.63 -1.22
C ALA A 51 -21.88 -16.14 -1.62
N PHE A 52 -20.93 -16.14 -0.69
CA PHE A 52 -19.61 -16.74 -0.92
C PHE A 52 -19.72 -18.24 -1.14
N SER A 53 -20.50 -18.96 -0.32
CA SER A 53 -20.70 -20.41 -0.49
C SER A 53 -21.32 -20.76 -1.84
N ALA A 54 -22.34 -20.02 -2.27
CA ALA A 54 -22.95 -20.22 -3.59
C ALA A 54 -22.00 -19.90 -4.76
N PHE A 55 -21.11 -18.91 -4.60
CA PHE A 55 -20.05 -18.66 -5.59
C PHE A 55 -19.14 -19.87 -5.75
N ILE A 56 -18.77 -20.52 -4.64
CA ILE A 56 -17.97 -21.74 -4.65
C ILE A 56 -18.74 -22.89 -5.30
N ASP A 57 -20.03 -23.03 -5.02
CA ASP A 57 -20.88 -24.05 -5.66
C ASP A 57 -20.95 -23.86 -7.18
N ASP A 58 -21.13 -22.62 -7.66
CA ASP A 58 -21.14 -22.32 -9.10
C ASP A 58 -19.76 -22.59 -9.75
N ILE A 59 -18.67 -22.37 -9.01
CA ILE A 59 -17.29 -22.69 -9.41
C ILE A 59 -17.05 -24.20 -9.48
N ASP A 60 -17.59 -24.97 -8.54
CA ASP A 60 -17.48 -26.42 -8.52
C ASP A 60 -18.32 -27.04 -9.65
N GLU A 61 -19.53 -26.56 -9.88
CA GLU A 61 -20.36 -26.97 -11.02
C GLU A 61 -19.68 -26.63 -12.38
N LEU A 62 -18.95 -25.52 -12.42
CA LEU A 62 -18.13 -25.13 -13.56
C LEU A 62 -17.05 -26.16 -13.88
N TRP A 63 -16.40 -26.68 -12.84
CA TRP A 63 -15.33 -27.66 -12.93
C TRP A 63 -15.83 -29.07 -13.27
N GLU A 64 -17.02 -29.45 -12.80
CA GLU A 64 -17.62 -30.78 -12.99
C GLU A 64 -18.30 -30.98 -14.37
N ASN A 65 -18.79 -29.92 -15.03
CA ASN A 65 -19.59 -30.04 -16.26
C ASN A 65 -18.75 -30.10 -17.55
N HIS A 66 -18.62 -31.31 -18.10
CA HIS A 66 -17.81 -31.71 -19.27
C HIS A 66 -18.56 -31.95 -20.60
N GLU A 67 -19.81 -31.52 -20.73
CA GLU A 67 -20.55 -31.75 -21.97
C GLU A 67 -19.99 -30.84 -23.09
N ASP A 68 -19.31 -31.48 -24.04
CA ASP A 68 -18.87 -31.00 -25.36
C ASP A 68 -17.57 -30.16 -25.43
N ASP A 69 -16.41 -30.79 -25.25
CA ASP A 69 -15.27 -30.70 -26.19
C ASP A 69 -14.14 -31.66 -25.76
N GLU A 70 -13.31 -32.10 -26.72
CA GLU A 70 -12.25 -33.14 -26.68
C GLU A 70 -11.11 -32.99 -25.62
N THR A 71 -11.40 -32.56 -24.40
CA THR A 71 -10.43 -32.44 -23.30
C THR A 71 -10.88 -33.25 -22.09
N LYS A 72 -10.58 -34.55 -22.07
CA LYS A 72 -10.59 -35.32 -20.80
C LYS A 72 -9.67 -34.59 -19.83
N GLN A 73 -10.20 -34.13 -18.70
CA GLN A 73 -9.38 -33.67 -17.58
C GLN A 73 -8.40 -34.79 -17.22
N SER A 74 -7.14 -34.45 -16.95
CA SER A 74 -6.24 -35.45 -16.39
C SER A 74 -6.66 -35.73 -14.95
N GLU A 75 -6.43 -36.96 -14.50
CA GLU A 75 -6.67 -37.34 -13.10
C GLU A 75 -5.86 -36.44 -12.13
N GLU A 76 -4.71 -35.93 -12.58
CA GLU A 76 -3.87 -34.98 -11.83
C GLU A 76 -4.53 -33.61 -11.67
N GLU A 77 -5.15 -33.06 -12.72
CA GLU A 77 -5.84 -31.76 -12.69
C GLU A 77 -7.02 -31.80 -11.72
N GLN A 78 -7.82 -32.88 -11.76
CA GLN A 78 -8.98 -33.04 -10.90
C GLN A 78 -8.60 -33.28 -9.44
N ASN A 79 -7.57 -34.11 -9.21
CA ASN A 79 -7.04 -34.35 -7.87
C ASN A 79 -6.41 -33.09 -7.26
N PHE A 80 -5.81 -32.21 -8.07
CA PHE A 80 -5.32 -30.92 -7.55
C PHE A 80 -6.47 -30.00 -7.17
N TYR A 81 -7.45 -29.80 -8.05
CA TYR A 81 -8.58 -28.90 -7.81
C TYR A 81 -9.36 -29.30 -6.54
N ASN A 82 -9.61 -30.59 -6.35
CA ASN A 82 -10.32 -31.11 -5.18
C ASN A 82 -9.57 -30.92 -3.85
N LYS A 83 -8.25 -30.66 -3.88
CA LYS A 83 -7.47 -30.34 -2.67
C LYS A 83 -7.56 -28.88 -2.26
N LEU A 84 -8.04 -28.00 -3.14
CA LEU A 84 -8.14 -26.58 -2.86
C LEU A 84 -9.29 -26.30 -1.89
N LYS A 85 -9.01 -25.44 -0.91
CA LYS A 85 -10.03 -24.86 -0.04
C LYS A 85 -10.88 -23.82 -0.79
N ALA A 86 -12.03 -23.48 -0.24
CA ALA A 86 -12.98 -22.52 -0.83
C ALA A 86 -12.34 -21.16 -1.16
N ASP A 87 -11.54 -20.61 -0.24
CA ASP A 87 -10.75 -19.40 -0.45
C ASP A 87 -9.75 -19.50 -1.61
N GLN A 88 -9.08 -20.65 -1.73
CA GLN A 88 -8.12 -20.89 -2.80
C GLN A 88 -8.82 -21.01 -4.16
N LYS A 89 -10.00 -21.65 -4.21
CA LYS A 89 -10.85 -21.71 -5.41
C LYS A 89 -11.34 -20.32 -5.81
N PHE A 90 -11.81 -19.52 -4.85
CA PHE A 90 -12.23 -18.14 -5.09
C PHE A 90 -11.09 -17.30 -5.67
N LEU A 91 -9.90 -17.39 -5.07
CA LEU A 91 -8.76 -16.59 -5.49
C LEU A 91 -8.30 -16.93 -6.91
N LEU A 92 -8.23 -18.22 -7.23
CA LEU A 92 -7.88 -18.73 -8.55
C LEU A 92 -8.78 -18.15 -9.64
N ILE A 93 -10.08 -18.01 -9.36
CA ILE A 93 -11.06 -17.62 -10.36
C ILE A 93 -11.27 -16.10 -10.41
N SER A 94 -11.25 -15.43 -9.27
CA SER A 94 -11.48 -13.98 -9.18
C SER A 94 -10.44 -13.16 -9.95
N GLU A 95 -9.16 -13.56 -9.97
CA GLU A 95 -8.14 -12.87 -10.78
C GLU A 95 -8.48 -12.94 -12.28
N HIS A 96 -8.84 -14.13 -12.78
CA HIS A 96 -9.15 -14.32 -14.19
C HIS A 96 -10.47 -13.69 -14.62
N ILE A 97 -11.47 -13.64 -13.73
CA ILE A 97 -12.70 -12.87 -13.95
C ILE A 97 -12.34 -11.40 -14.15
N PHE A 98 -11.51 -10.85 -13.26
CA PHE A 98 -11.10 -9.45 -13.36
C PHE A 98 -10.32 -9.15 -14.65
N GLU A 99 -9.38 -10.00 -15.05
CA GLU A 99 -8.65 -9.85 -16.31
C GLU A 99 -9.60 -9.87 -17.51
N LYS A 100 -10.60 -10.75 -17.50
CA LYS A 100 -11.57 -10.85 -18.58
C LYS A 100 -12.46 -9.60 -18.67
N LEU A 101 -12.81 -9.01 -17.54
CA LEU A 101 -13.57 -7.75 -17.47
C LEU A 101 -12.82 -6.59 -18.10
N ALA A 102 -11.53 -6.48 -17.81
CA ALA A 102 -10.68 -5.44 -18.39
C ALA A 102 -10.69 -5.50 -19.93
N ILE A 103 -10.69 -6.72 -20.51
CA ILE A 103 -10.73 -6.94 -21.96
C ILE A 103 -12.09 -6.54 -22.55
N LEU A 104 -13.18 -6.93 -21.88
CA LEU A 104 -14.54 -6.71 -22.41
C LEU A 104 -15.06 -5.28 -22.18
N LYS A 105 -14.40 -4.50 -21.32
CA LYS A 105 -14.89 -3.19 -20.83
C LYS A 105 -16.30 -3.27 -20.23
N ASP A 106 -16.72 -4.46 -19.84
CA ASP A 106 -17.97 -4.73 -19.16
C ASP A 106 -17.78 -4.57 -17.65
N ASP A 107 -18.86 -4.23 -16.95
CA ASP A 107 -18.89 -4.38 -15.51
C ASP A 107 -19.06 -5.87 -15.13
N CYS A 108 -18.59 -6.23 -13.93
CA CYS A 108 -18.67 -7.62 -13.43
C CYS A 108 -20.09 -8.16 -13.50
N THR A 109 -21.08 -7.33 -13.17
CA THR A 109 -22.50 -7.68 -13.21
C THR A 109 -22.92 -8.06 -14.63
N THR A 110 -22.40 -7.39 -15.65
CA THR A 110 -22.68 -7.68 -17.04
C THR A 110 -21.94 -8.93 -17.51
N LEU A 111 -20.69 -9.17 -17.09
CA LEU A 111 -19.96 -10.39 -17.47
C LEU A 111 -20.56 -11.66 -16.86
N VAL A 112 -20.91 -11.62 -15.58
CA VAL A 112 -21.53 -12.76 -14.90
C VAL A 112 -22.99 -12.94 -15.36
N ALA A 113 -23.69 -11.86 -15.78
CA ALA A 113 -25.04 -11.95 -16.34
C ALA A 113 -25.10 -12.34 -17.85
N LEU A 114 -24.16 -11.88 -18.68
CA LEU A 114 -24.20 -12.06 -20.16
C LEU A 114 -23.64 -13.40 -20.61
N ASN A 115 -22.76 -14.04 -19.84
CA ASN A 115 -22.38 -15.43 -20.07
C ASN A 115 -22.70 -16.19 -18.81
N SER A 116 -23.77 -16.99 -18.86
CA SER A 116 -24.07 -18.00 -17.84
C SER A 116 -22.75 -18.68 -17.46
N PHE A 117 -22.27 -18.50 -16.24
CA PHE A 117 -21.09 -19.21 -15.72
C PHE A 117 -21.10 -20.67 -16.21
N LYS A 118 -22.27 -21.28 -16.27
CA LYS A 118 -22.56 -22.66 -16.64
C LYS A 118 -22.32 -23.04 -18.12
N LYS A 119 -22.32 -22.10 -19.10
CA LYS A 119 -22.21 -22.39 -20.57
C LYS A 119 -21.47 -21.28 -21.34
N GLY A 120 -20.73 -21.64 -22.40
CA GLY A 120 -20.22 -20.69 -23.41
C GLY A 120 -18.72 -20.33 -23.34
N ALA A 121 -18.32 -19.26 -24.04
CA ALA A 121 -16.92 -18.89 -24.26
C ALA A 121 -16.19 -18.40 -22.99
N THR A 122 -16.89 -17.76 -22.06
CA THR A 122 -16.32 -17.35 -20.76
C THR A 122 -15.96 -18.56 -19.90
N LYS A 123 -16.82 -19.57 -19.82
CA LYS A 123 -16.53 -20.86 -19.15
C LYS A 123 -15.26 -21.50 -19.71
N ARG A 124 -15.18 -21.63 -21.05
CA ARG A 124 -14.00 -22.21 -21.73
C ARG A 124 -12.72 -21.42 -21.44
N TYR A 125 -12.80 -20.09 -21.43
CA TYR A 125 -11.68 -19.22 -21.08
C TYR A 125 -11.22 -19.45 -19.64
N LEU A 126 -12.12 -19.39 -18.67
CA LEU A 126 -11.80 -19.56 -17.25
C LEU A 126 -11.21 -20.95 -16.98
N LEU A 127 -11.80 -22.02 -17.53
CA LEU A 127 -11.28 -23.39 -17.40
C LEU A 127 -9.87 -23.53 -17.99
N ASN A 128 -9.60 -22.90 -19.14
CA ASN A 128 -8.26 -22.93 -19.73
C ASN A 128 -7.24 -22.14 -18.89
N GLN A 129 -7.62 -20.99 -18.32
CA GLN A 129 -6.72 -20.24 -17.43
C GLN A 129 -6.39 -21.04 -16.17
N ILE A 130 -7.41 -21.65 -15.55
CA ILE A 130 -7.22 -22.56 -14.41
C ILE A 130 -6.22 -23.66 -14.78
N ARG A 131 -6.44 -24.39 -15.90
CA ARG A 131 -5.54 -25.45 -16.37
C ARG A 131 -4.09 -24.97 -16.56
N GLU A 132 -3.89 -23.79 -17.10
CA GLU A 132 -2.54 -23.25 -17.29
C GLU A 132 -1.87 -22.88 -15.95
N GLU A 133 -2.60 -22.37 -14.97
CA GLU A 133 -2.07 -22.15 -13.62
C GLU A 133 -1.75 -23.48 -12.90
N LEU A 134 -2.53 -24.54 -13.13
CA LEU A 134 -2.25 -25.89 -12.62
C LEU A 134 -0.91 -26.45 -13.12
N LYS A 135 -0.60 -26.24 -14.40
CA LYS A 135 0.62 -26.76 -15.04
C LYS A 135 1.90 -26.05 -14.60
N LYS A 136 1.81 -24.82 -14.08
CA LYS A 136 2.97 -23.97 -13.73
C LYS A 136 3.54 -24.19 -12.33
N ASP A 137 3.07 -25.21 -11.60
CA ASP A 137 3.50 -25.52 -10.23
C ASP A 137 3.01 -24.51 -9.15
N THR A 138 1.78 -24.76 -8.69
CA THR A 138 1.25 -24.72 -7.30
C THR A 138 1.61 -23.60 -6.31
N SER A 139 1.93 -22.37 -6.72
CA SER A 139 1.96 -21.23 -5.77
C SER A 139 0.58 -20.83 -5.21
N ILE A 140 -0.52 -21.33 -5.78
CA ILE A 140 -1.90 -21.07 -5.33
C ILE A 140 -2.11 -21.48 -3.87
N SER A 141 -1.45 -22.54 -3.40
CA SER A 141 -1.54 -22.95 -1.99
C SER A 141 -1.00 -21.89 -1.03
N ASN A 142 -0.07 -21.05 -1.51
CA ASN A 142 0.57 -19.99 -0.74
C ASN A 142 -0.13 -18.63 -0.93
N ARG A 143 -1.12 -18.55 -1.83
CA ARG A 143 -1.94 -17.36 -1.97
C ARG A 143 -3.18 -17.51 -1.08
N PHE A 144 -3.59 -16.44 -0.41
CA PHE A 144 -4.58 -16.53 0.66
C PHE A 144 -5.54 -15.36 0.65
N PHE A 145 -6.83 -15.68 0.63
CA PHE A 145 -7.92 -14.73 0.82
C PHE A 145 -8.88 -15.31 1.88
N ASN A 146 -8.86 -14.79 3.10
CA ASN A 146 -9.66 -15.35 4.18
C ASN A 146 -10.96 -14.58 4.36
N ILE A 147 -12.04 -15.13 3.79
CA ILE A 147 -13.37 -14.53 3.90
C ILE A 147 -13.85 -14.45 5.35
N ASP A 148 -13.53 -15.44 6.19
CA ASP A 148 -13.94 -15.44 7.60
C ASP A 148 -13.30 -14.28 8.36
N CYS A 149 -12.03 -13.99 8.13
CA CYS A 149 -11.30 -12.86 8.69
C CYS A 149 -11.87 -11.52 8.19
N VAL A 150 -12.22 -11.44 6.90
CA VAL A 150 -12.91 -10.27 6.34
C VAL A 150 -14.25 -10.02 7.04
N LEU A 151 -15.05 -11.08 7.22
CA LEU A 151 -16.35 -11.01 7.90
C LEU A 151 -16.21 -10.73 9.41
N GLU A 152 -15.17 -11.24 10.06
CA GLU A 152 -14.88 -10.95 11.45
C GLU A 152 -14.51 -9.48 11.65
N LEU A 153 -13.56 -8.96 10.87
CA LEU A 153 -13.13 -7.57 10.97
C LEU A 153 -14.27 -6.61 10.67
N THR A 154 -15.08 -6.89 9.65
CA THR A 154 -16.24 -6.03 9.31
C THR A 154 -17.39 -6.10 10.31
N LYS A 155 -17.39 -7.03 11.29
CA LYS A 155 -18.33 -7.03 12.42
C LYS A 155 -17.90 -6.12 13.57
N SER A 156 -16.64 -5.67 13.58
CA SER A 156 -16.10 -4.84 14.66
C SER A 156 -16.60 -3.39 14.66
N SER A 157 -17.27 -2.95 13.59
CA SER A 157 -17.69 -1.56 13.39
C SER A 157 -19.07 -1.48 12.74
N GLU A 158 -19.90 -0.52 13.19
CA GLU A 158 -21.18 -0.23 12.53
C GLU A 158 -20.99 0.56 11.24
N LYS A 159 -20.04 1.49 11.21
CA LYS A 159 -19.77 2.35 10.03
C LYS A 159 -18.88 1.67 9.00
N ARG A 160 -17.85 0.95 9.44
CA ARG A 160 -16.85 0.25 8.60
C ARG A 160 -17.21 -1.23 8.47
N ASN A 161 -18.49 -1.46 8.17
CA ASN A 161 -19.05 -2.79 8.02
C ASN A 161 -18.78 -3.36 6.61
N ILE A 162 -19.42 -4.49 6.30
CA ILE A 162 -19.20 -5.16 5.01
C ILE A 162 -19.75 -4.38 3.82
N ASP A 163 -20.87 -3.66 3.94
CA ASP A 163 -21.40 -2.81 2.86
C ASP A 163 -20.41 -1.66 2.53
N TRP A 164 -19.78 -1.11 3.56
CA TRP A 164 -18.70 -0.14 3.39
C TRP A 164 -17.51 -0.74 2.64
N LEU A 165 -17.09 -1.96 3.00
CA LEU A 165 -15.99 -2.64 2.32
C LEU A 165 -16.32 -2.95 0.85
N LEU A 166 -17.53 -3.41 0.55
CA LEU A 166 -17.98 -3.67 -0.83
C LEU A 166 -17.99 -2.40 -1.69
N SER A 167 -18.02 -1.21 -1.08
CA SER A 167 -17.91 0.07 -1.78
C SER A 167 -16.47 0.45 -2.16
N LEU A 168 -15.46 -0.26 -1.64
CA LEU A 168 -14.03 -0.03 -1.92
C LEU A 168 -13.71 0.14 -3.41
N PRO A 169 -14.21 -0.71 -4.34
CA PRO A 169 -13.91 -0.59 -5.77
C PRO A 169 -14.47 0.69 -6.41
N ASN A 170 -15.43 1.35 -5.77
CA ASN A 170 -16.05 2.60 -6.23
C ASN A 170 -15.30 3.85 -5.74
N ASN A 171 -14.25 3.68 -4.93
CA ASN A 171 -13.41 4.79 -4.50
C ASN A 171 -12.79 5.49 -5.72
N LEU A 172 -12.81 6.83 -5.74
CA LEU A 172 -12.41 7.63 -6.91
C LEU A 172 -10.98 7.37 -7.37
N TYR A 173 -10.04 7.09 -6.46
CA TYR A 173 -8.65 6.78 -6.80
C TYR A 173 -8.49 5.36 -7.34
N ILE A 174 -9.20 4.39 -6.75
CA ILE A 174 -9.21 3.01 -7.24
C ILE A 174 -9.78 2.97 -8.66
N ASP A 175 -10.91 3.64 -8.89
CA ASP A 175 -11.53 3.72 -10.23
C ASP A 175 -10.62 4.42 -11.25
N TYR A 176 -9.94 5.51 -10.85
CA TYR A 176 -8.94 6.17 -11.70
C TYR A 176 -7.80 5.23 -12.09
N ILE A 177 -7.19 4.56 -11.11
CA ILE A 177 -6.06 3.66 -11.32
C ILE A 177 -6.47 2.49 -12.24
N GLU A 178 -7.63 1.87 -12.00
CA GLU A 178 -8.08 0.74 -12.81
C GLU A 178 -8.42 1.16 -14.25
N LYS A 179 -9.07 2.32 -14.46
CA LYS A 179 -9.39 2.83 -15.81
C LYS A 179 -8.17 3.27 -16.61
N HIS A 180 -7.06 3.60 -15.95
CA HIS A 180 -5.88 4.16 -16.58
C HIS A 180 -4.60 3.33 -16.39
N LYS A 181 -4.73 2.09 -15.91
CA LYS A 181 -3.62 1.17 -15.67
C LYS A 181 -2.62 1.07 -16.83
N ASP A 182 -3.10 0.95 -18.06
CA ASP A 182 -2.26 0.86 -19.27
C ASP A 182 -1.40 2.12 -19.50
N LYS A 183 -1.89 3.28 -19.07
CA LYS A 183 -1.19 4.57 -19.19
C LYS A 183 -0.22 4.81 -18.04
N LEU A 184 -0.53 4.29 -16.85
CA LEU A 184 0.31 4.40 -15.65
C LEU A 184 1.56 3.50 -15.73
N GLY A 185 1.57 2.47 -16.59
CA GLY A 185 2.73 1.64 -16.84
C GLY A 185 3.23 0.92 -15.59
N LYS A 186 4.55 0.88 -15.34
CA LYS A 186 5.14 0.26 -14.13
C LYS A 186 4.77 0.98 -12.83
N ASN A 187 4.24 2.20 -12.91
CA ASN A 187 3.83 3.01 -11.77
C ASN A 187 2.34 2.83 -11.42
N TRP A 188 1.64 1.85 -11.99
CA TRP A 188 0.22 1.58 -11.68
C TRP A 188 -0.03 1.29 -10.20
N SER A 189 0.98 0.82 -9.46
CA SER A 189 0.94 0.65 -8.01
C SER A 189 1.33 1.93 -7.25
N GLY A 190 1.61 3.04 -7.91
CA GLY A 190 1.92 4.32 -7.29
C GLY A 190 0.65 5.06 -6.90
N ILE A 191 -0.07 4.57 -5.88
CA ILE A 191 -1.33 5.18 -5.43
C ILE A 191 -1.09 6.65 -5.02
N GLU A 192 0.02 6.96 -4.37
CA GLU A 192 0.38 8.34 -4.01
C GLU A 192 0.62 9.23 -5.25
N LEU A 193 1.14 8.68 -6.35
CA LEU A 193 1.26 9.42 -7.62
C LEU A 193 -0.11 9.71 -8.22
N ALA A 194 -1.03 8.76 -8.16
CA ALA A 194 -2.40 8.97 -8.60
C ALA A 194 -3.11 10.06 -7.77
N ILE A 195 -2.87 10.10 -6.45
CA ILE A 195 -3.35 11.17 -5.57
C ILE A 195 -2.72 12.51 -5.99
N SER A 196 -1.40 12.55 -6.25
CA SER A 196 -0.67 13.73 -6.72
C SER A 196 -1.22 14.27 -8.03
N ASP A 197 -1.36 13.42 -9.05
CA ASP A 197 -1.84 13.81 -10.37
C ASP A 197 -3.25 14.42 -10.31
N ILE A 198 -4.13 13.86 -9.48
CA ILE A 198 -5.49 14.34 -9.30
C ILE A 198 -5.51 15.65 -8.52
N ALA A 199 -4.82 15.74 -7.38
CA ALA A 199 -4.78 16.95 -6.56
C ALA A 199 -4.21 18.14 -7.37
N GLU A 200 -3.10 17.91 -8.09
CA GLU A 200 -2.50 18.89 -8.99
C GLU A 200 -3.41 19.18 -10.20
N GLY A 201 -4.15 18.19 -10.70
CA GLY A 201 -5.09 18.37 -11.79
C GLY A 201 -6.23 19.32 -11.41
N ILE A 202 -6.77 19.17 -10.20
CA ILE A 202 -7.79 20.09 -9.66
C ILE A 202 -7.21 21.49 -9.52
N GLN A 203 -5.98 21.61 -8.98
CA GLN A 203 -5.27 22.87 -8.87
C GLN A 203 -5.12 23.55 -10.24
N VAL A 204 -4.64 22.84 -11.25
CA VAL A 204 -4.45 23.37 -12.61
C VAL A 204 -5.77 23.89 -13.20
N ILE A 205 -6.86 23.14 -13.02
CA ILE A 205 -8.19 23.56 -13.49
C ILE A 205 -8.65 24.83 -12.75
N LYS A 206 -8.47 24.90 -11.42
CA LYS A 206 -8.83 26.06 -10.60
C LYS A 206 -8.09 27.32 -11.03
N HIS A 207 -6.77 27.24 -11.24
CA HIS A 207 -5.94 28.39 -11.66
C HIS A 207 -6.30 28.91 -13.06
N ASN A 208 -6.79 28.03 -13.94
CA ASN A 208 -7.13 28.37 -15.32
C ASN A 208 -8.63 28.58 -15.56
N LEU A 209 -9.46 28.67 -14.51
CA LEU A 209 -10.92 28.82 -14.60
C LEU A 209 -11.39 29.92 -15.57
N ASN A 210 -10.69 31.06 -15.59
CA ASN A 210 -11.01 32.21 -16.44
C ASN A 210 -10.81 31.92 -17.94
N GLN A 211 -9.94 30.95 -18.27
CA GLN A 211 -9.63 30.56 -19.64
C GLN A 211 -10.60 29.49 -20.19
N ILE A 212 -11.52 29.00 -19.36
CA ILE A 212 -12.43 27.89 -19.69
C ILE A 212 -13.84 28.45 -19.91
N PRO A 213 -14.29 28.72 -21.16
CA PRO A 213 -15.55 29.41 -21.39
C PRO A 213 -16.77 28.60 -20.96
N ASN A 214 -16.70 27.27 -21.05
CA ASN A 214 -17.72 26.34 -20.58
C ASN A 214 -17.07 25.17 -19.83
N LEU A 215 -17.11 25.22 -18.50
CA LEU A 215 -16.48 24.23 -17.62
C LEU A 215 -17.03 22.81 -17.80
N LEU A 216 -18.32 22.65 -18.11
CA LEU A 216 -18.91 21.32 -18.36
C LEU A 216 -19.08 21.05 -19.86
N GLY A 217 -18.48 21.89 -20.70
CA GLY A 217 -18.56 21.76 -22.15
C GLY A 217 -17.92 20.46 -22.64
N PRO A 218 -18.36 19.96 -23.81
CA PRO A 218 -17.66 18.88 -24.46
C PRO A 218 -16.22 19.32 -24.74
N ASN A 219 -15.26 18.45 -24.42
CA ASN A 219 -13.83 18.67 -24.67
C ASN A 219 -13.16 19.83 -23.90
N ALA A 220 -13.75 20.33 -22.81
CA ALA A 220 -13.20 21.44 -22.01
C ALA A 220 -11.77 21.14 -21.47
N GLU A 221 -11.57 20.01 -20.79
CA GLU A 221 -10.73 18.97 -21.37
C GLU A 221 -9.39 19.35 -22.02
N LEU A 222 -9.49 19.51 -23.34
CA LEU A 222 -8.40 19.63 -24.29
C LEU A 222 -7.58 20.91 -24.09
N THR A 223 -8.08 21.86 -23.29
CA THR A 223 -7.31 23.05 -22.88
C THR A 223 -6.00 22.65 -22.17
N PHE A 224 -6.00 21.48 -21.52
CA PHE A 224 -4.87 20.98 -20.72
C PHE A 224 -4.13 19.82 -21.37
N ARG A 225 -4.27 19.62 -22.69
CA ARG A 225 -3.70 18.47 -23.41
C ARG A 225 -2.18 18.32 -23.28
N ASP A 226 -1.50 19.41 -22.98
CA ASP A 226 -0.03 19.48 -22.89
C ASP A 226 0.45 19.46 -21.42
N GLU A 227 -0.46 19.35 -20.45
CA GLU A 227 -0.13 19.19 -19.03
C GLU A 227 0.29 17.75 -18.72
N ASP A 228 1.28 17.57 -17.86
CA ASP A 228 1.80 16.24 -17.49
C ASP A 228 0.72 15.35 -16.85
N ASN A 229 -0.19 15.95 -16.08
CA ASN A 229 -1.31 15.28 -15.42
C ASN A 229 -2.62 15.28 -16.24
N TYR A 230 -2.54 15.46 -17.57
CA TYR A 230 -3.72 15.52 -18.45
C TYR A 230 -4.68 14.31 -18.31
N VAL A 231 -4.14 13.13 -18.01
CA VAL A 231 -4.96 11.92 -17.78
C VAL A 231 -5.86 12.09 -16.54
N ALA A 232 -5.32 12.61 -15.45
CA ALA A 232 -6.09 12.92 -14.25
C ALA A 232 -7.09 14.05 -14.49
N ILE A 233 -6.68 15.12 -15.18
CA ILE A 233 -7.58 16.21 -15.59
C ILE A 233 -8.79 15.66 -16.35
N LYS A 234 -8.56 14.80 -17.34
CA LYS A 234 -9.66 14.17 -18.11
C LYS A 234 -10.62 13.38 -17.21
N TYR A 235 -10.09 12.68 -16.21
CA TYR A 235 -10.89 11.93 -15.25
C TYR A 235 -11.69 12.85 -14.32
N ILE A 236 -11.09 13.93 -13.83
CA ILE A 236 -11.78 14.97 -13.04
C ILE A 236 -12.97 15.56 -13.84
N TYR A 237 -12.75 15.91 -15.10
CA TYR A 237 -13.83 16.37 -15.99
C TYR A 237 -14.91 15.32 -16.23
N PHE A 238 -14.55 14.04 -16.29
CA PHE A 238 -15.52 12.95 -16.37
C PHE A 238 -16.41 12.91 -15.12
N ILE A 239 -15.84 12.94 -13.92
CA ILE A 239 -16.59 12.98 -12.65
C ILE A 239 -17.47 14.25 -12.55
N MET A 240 -16.91 15.41 -12.89
CA MET A 240 -17.65 16.68 -12.94
C MET A 240 -18.89 16.60 -13.83
N ARG A 241 -18.75 16.03 -15.04
CA ARG A 241 -19.87 15.89 -15.98
C ARG A 241 -20.89 14.87 -15.51
N GLN A 242 -20.48 13.78 -14.85
CA GLN A 242 -21.42 12.84 -14.27
C GLN A 242 -22.25 13.46 -13.14
N LYS A 243 -21.61 14.25 -12.27
CA LYS A 243 -22.27 14.83 -11.10
C LYS A 243 -23.10 16.08 -11.43
N PHE A 244 -22.62 16.92 -12.35
CA PHE A 244 -23.21 18.23 -12.64
C PHE A 244 -23.71 18.38 -14.09
N GLY A 245 -23.67 17.31 -14.89
CA GLY A 245 -24.25 17.31 -16.23
C GLY A 245 -25.76 17.57 -16.19
N GLY A 246 -26.24 18.57 -16.92
CA GLY A 246 -27.66 18.89 -17.02
C GLY A 246 -28.16 20.01 -16.09
N TYR A 247 -27.32 20.56 -15.21
CA TYR A 247 -27.68 21.77 -14.45
C TYR A 247 -27.63 23.03 -15.33
N SER A 248 -28.70 23.83 -15.30
CA SER A 248 -28.88 25.02 -16.14
C SER A 248 -28.07 26.25 -15.68
N SER A 249 -27.68 26.29 -14.40
CA SER A 249 -26.86 27.35 -13.82
C SER A 249 -25.90 26.73 -12.80
N ILE A 250 -24.59 26.94 -13.01
CA ILE A 250 -23.54 26.46 -12.12
C ILE A 250 -22.62 27.62 -11.74
N VAL A 251 -22.21 27.65 -10.47
CA VAL A 251 -21.12 28.51 -10.02
C VAL A 251 -19.83 27.71 -10.13
N ARG A 252 -18.98 28.06 -11.11
CA ARG A 252 -17.79 27.27 -11.50
C ARG A 252 -16.85 26.96 -10.33
N SER A 253 -16.57 27.95 -9.47
CA SER A 253 -15.73 27.76 -8.28
C SER A 253 -16.35 26.72 -7.34
N LYS A 254 -17.64 26.86 -7.01
CA LYS A 254 -18.35 25.89 -6.16
C LYS A 254 -18.37 24.49 -6.74
N VAL A 255 -18.41 24.33 -8.07
CA VAL A 255 -18.32 23.00 -8.69
C VAL A 255 -16.96 22.38 -8.40
N LEU A 256 -15.87 23.13 -8.57
CA LEU A 256 -14.52 22.62 -8.29
C LEU A 256 -14.28 22.38 -6.80
N ASP A 257 -14.81 23.22 -5.92
CA ASP A 257 -14.70 23.01 -4.47
C ASP A 257 -15.42 21.71 -4.06
N ASN A 258 -16.66 21.48 -4.54
CA ASN A 258 -17.37 20.23 -4.28
C ASN A 258 -16.63 18.99 -4.83
N ILE A 259 -15.95 19.11 -5.97
CA ILE A 259 -15.17 18.01 -6.55
C ILE A 259 -13.91 17.77 -5.72
N ASN A 260 -13.24 18.83 -5.26
CA ASN A 260 -12.11 18.72 -4.35
C ASN A 260 -12.53 18.00 -3.06
N ASP A 261 -13.65 18.40 -2.46
CA ASP A 261 -14.21 17.77 -1.26
C ASP A 261 -14.54 16.28 -1.47
N ASP A 262 -15.08 15.91 -2.64
CA ASP A 262 -15.31 14.49 -2.98
C ASP A 262 -13.99 13.71 -3.03
N PHE A 263 -12.93 14.27 -3.60
CA PHE A 263 -11.61 13.64 -3.68
C PHE A 263 -10.89 13.59 -2.34
N ILE A 264 -11.08 14.58 -1.47
CA ILE A 264 -10.58 14.57 -0.09
C ILE A 264 -11.26 13.45 0.69
N LYS A 265 -12.60 13.37 0.62
CA LYS A 265 -13.36 12.29 1.25
C LYS A 265 -12.96 10.92 0.71
N ALA A 266 -12.76 10.81 -0.61
CA ALA A 266 -12.27 9.57 -1.21
C ALA A 266 -10.86 9.20 -0.71
N LEU A 267 -10.00 10.16 -0.34
CA LEU A 267 -8.68 9.87 0.22
C LEU A 267 -8.81 9.33 1.66
N ASP A 268 -9.72 9.91 2.45
CA ASP A 268 -10.01 9.40 3.81
C ASP A 268 -10.58 7.97 3.76
N ASP A 269 -11.51 7.71 2.83
CA ASP A 269 -12.06 6.37 2.60
C ASP A 269 -10.97 5.39 2.14
N LEU A 270 -10.12 5.81 1.19
CA LEU A 270 -9.00 5.01 0.69
C LEU A 270 -8.01 4.64 1.79
N THR A 271 -7.72 5.59 2.69
CA THR A 271 -6.85 5.37 3.85
C THR A 271 -7.47 4.34 4.80
N SER A 272 -8.79 4.41 5.02
CA SER A 272 -9.52 3.44 5.85
C SER A 272 -9.59 2.05 5.20
N TYR A 273 -9.70 1.97 3.87
CA TYR A 273 -9.61 0.70 3.14
C TYR A 273 -8.21 0.08 3.20
N LEU A 274 -7.16 0.91 3.09
CA LEU A 274 -5.79 0.44 3.25
C LEU A 274 -5.54 -0.05 4.68
N GLU A 275 -6.04 0.67 5.68
CA GLU A 275 -5.99 0.24 7.08
C GLU A 275 -6.65 -1.12 7.29
N PHE A 276 -7.87 -1.30 6.76
CA PHE A 276 -8.56 -2.59 6.80
C PHE A 276 -7.69 -3.69 6.21
N TYR A 277 -7.13 -3.46 5.01
CA TYR A 277 -6.31 -4.44 4.33
C TYR A 277 -5.06 -4.82 5.14
N LEU A 278 -4.37 -3.84 5.72
CA LEU A 278 -3.17 -4.10 6.52
C LEU A 278 -3.49 -4.79 7.85
N THR A 279 -4.60 -4.44 8.52
CA THR A 279 -5.06 -5.18 9.70
C THR A 279 -5.49 -6.61 9.36
N TYR A 280 -6.16 -6.80 8.22
CA TYR A 280 -6.46 -8.12 7.67
C TYR A 280 -5.18 -8.95 7.45
N LEU A 281 -4.14 -8.34 6.87
CA LEU A 281 -2.86 -9.02 6.68
C LEU A 281 -2.19 -9.37 8.01
N ASP A 282 -2.20 -8.49 9.02
CA ASP A 282 -1.66 -8.81 10.35
C ASP A 282 -2.34 -10.06 10.94
N LYS A 283 -3.67 -10.14 10.94
CA LYS A 283 -4.40 -11.32 11.42
C LYS A 283 -4.08 -12.57 10.61
N VAL A 284 -4.10 -12.46 9.28
CA VAL A 284 -3.81 -13.57 8.38
C VAL A 284 -2.40 -14.12 8.59
N ASP A 285 -1.40 -13.24 8.58
CA ASP A 285 0.00 -13.64 8.60
C ASP A 285 0.40 -14.16 9.98
N PHE A 286 -0.01 -13.50 11.06
CA PHE A 286 0.49 -13.78 12.41
C PHE A 286 -0.41 -14.67 13.25
N GLU A 287 -1.74 -14.59 13.09
CA GLU A 287 -2.68 -15.39 13.90
C GLU A 287 -3.06 -16.69 13.21
N ILE A 288 -3.34 -16.62 11.90
CA ILE A 288 -3.85 -17.75 11.11
C ILE A 288 -2.72 -18.57 10.50
N GLN A 289 -1.86 -17.96 9.69
CA GLN A 289 -0.77 -18.65 9.00
C GLN A 289 0.46 -18.85 9.88
N LYS A 290 0.70 -17.94 10.83
CA LYS A 290 1.85 -17.93 11.72
C LYS A 290 3.15 -18.00 10.94
N ILE A 291 3.29 -17.08 9.98
CA ILE A 291 4.51 -16.98 9.16
C ILE A 291 5.73 -16.78 10.07
N SER A 292 6.85 -17.39 9.68
CA SER A 292 8.10 -17.30 10.44
C SER A 292 9.02 -16.23 9.84
N PRO A 293 9.87 -15.57 10.66
CA PRO A 293 10.86 -14.63 10.16
C PRO A 293 11.77 -15.27 9.12
N VAL A 294 12.08 -14.51 8.06
CA VAL A 294 13.08 -14.89 7.06
C VAL A 294 14.45 -14.41 7.55
N SER A 295 15.48 -15.24 7.38
CA SER A 295 16.83 -14.86 7.79
C SER A 295 17.34 -13.66 6.99
N THR A 296 17.88 -12.66 7.68
CA THR A 296 18.39 -11.41 7.10
C THR A 296 19.66 -10.96 7.79
N ALA A 297 20.28 -9.91 7.27
CA ALA A 297 21.40 -9.23 7.91
C ALA A 297 21.09 -8.79 9.36
N LEU A 298 19.82 -8.56 9.72
CA LEU A 298 19.43 -8.20 11.08
C LEU A 298 19.71 -9.32 12.10
N ASP A 299 19.83 -10.58 11.67
CA ASP A 299 20.17 -11.72 12.54
C ASP A 299 21.58 -11.59 13.15
N ALA A 300 22.41 -10.67 12.64
CA ALA A 300 23.70 -10.35 13.23
C ALA A 300 23.59 -9.57 14.56
N ILE A 301 22.44 -8.94 14.83
CA ILE A 301 22.21 -8.06 15.97
C ILE A 301 21.79 -8.89 17.18
N GLN A 302 22.59 -8.85 18.24
CA GLN A 302 22.24 -9.52 19.49
C GLN A 302 21.19 -8.71 20.27
N ASN A 303 20.25 -9.41 20.89
CA ASN A 303 19.13 -8.81 21.66
C ASN A 303 18.34 -7.78 20.83
N ILE A 304 18.03 -8.11 19.58
CA ILE A 304 17.34 -7.20 18.65
C ILE A 304 16.00 -6.69 19.20
N GLU A 305 15.33 -7.48 20.05
CA GLU A 305 14.07 -7.14 20.72
C GLU A 305 14.18 -5.90 21.63
N LYS A 306 15.40 -5.53 22.05
CA LYS A 306 15.68 -4.33 22.86
C LYS A 306 15.99 -3.09 22.03
N SER A 307 16.06 -3.22 20.71
CA SER A 307 16.37 -2.11 19.80
C SER A 307 15.26 -1.07 19.82
N LYS A 308 15.60 0.17 19.49
CA LYS A 308 14.60 1.20 19.15
C LYS A 308 14.24 1.08 17.68
N VAL A 309 12.97 1.20 17.32
CA VAL A 309 12.48 1.08 15.94
C VAL A 309 11.80 2.38 15.53
N ILE A 310 12.21 2.92 14.39
CA ILE A 310 11.55 4.00 13.67
C ILE A 310 11.00 3.36 12.40
N THR A 311 9.71 3.13 12.35
CA THR A 311 9.08 2.43 11.23
C THR A 311 8.25 3.39 10.39
N PHE A 312 8.44 3.27 9.08
CA PHE A 312 7.62 3.88 8.04
C PHE A 312 6.51 2.93 7.59
N ASN A 313 6.52 1.68 8.06
CA ASN A 313 5.45 0.72 7.83
C ASN A 313 4.32 0.97 8.83
N TYR A 314 3.10 0.76 8.39
CA TYR A 314 1.91 0.88 9.23
C TYR A 314 1.63 -0.37 10.07
N THR A 315 2.26 -1.50 9.73
CA THR A 315 2.00 -2.86 10.25
C THR A 315 2.83 -3.19 11.49
N ASN A 316 2.42 -4.22 12.24
CA ASN A 316 3.12 -4.68 13.43
C ASN A 316 4.30 -5.65 13.16
N THR A 317 4.83 -5.66 11.93
CA THR A 317 5.86 -6.62 11.53
C THR A 317 7.09 -6.59 12.42
N ALA A 318 7.50 -5.42 12.90
CA ALA A 318 8.66 -5.30 13.78
C ALA A 318 8.44 -6.01 15.14
N SER A 319 7.26 -5.87 15.74
CA SER A 319 6.97 -6.54 17.02
C SER A 319 6.80 -8.04 16.83
N GLU A 320 6.10 -8.45 15.78
CA GLU A 320 5.81 -9.87 15.52
C GLU A 320 7.04 -10.65 15.06
N MET A 321 7.92 -10.04 14.24
CA MET A 321 9.08 -10.74 13.66
C MET A 321 10.37 -10.54 14.44
N LEU A 322 10.55 -9.39 15.10
CA LEU A 322 11.78 -9.05 15.83
C LEU A 322 11.59 -9.03 17.36
N GLY A 323 10.36 -9.17 17.86
CA GLY A 323 10.05 -9.10 19.29
C GLY A 323 10.17 -7.71 19.90
N VAL A 324 10.33 -6.66 19.09
CA VAL A 324 10.47 -5.28 19.60
C VAL A 324 9.12 -4.77 20.12
N THR A 325 9.11 -4.25 21.34
CA THR A 325 7.88 -3.74 21.96
C THR A 325 7.40 -2.43 21.32
N GLU A 326 6.12 -2.13 21.47
CA GLU A 326 5.52 -0.88 20.98
C GLU A 326 6.13 0.36 21.67
N ASP A 327 6.50 0.27 22.95
CA ASP A 327 7.21 1.35 23.68
C ASP A 327 8.57 1.69 23.07
N ASN A 328 9.19 0.74 22.37
CA ASN A 328 10.44 0.92 21.65
C ASN A 328 10.23 1.29 20.19
N THR A 329 8.98 1.42 19.73
CA THR A 329 8.64 1.62 18.33
C THR A 329 7.97 2.97 18.11
N HIS A 330 8.43 3.69 17.10
CA HIS A 330 7.80 4.92 16.64
C HIS A 330 7.34 4.76 15.19
N PHE A 331 6.04 4.90 14.97
CA PHE A 331 5.40 4.86 13.66
C PHE A 331 5.33 6.25 13.04
N VAL A 332 6.23 6.54 12.09
CA VAL A 332 6.37 7.86 11.46
C VAL A 332 5.10 8.28 10.70
N HIS A 333 4.39 7.32 10.15
CA HIS A 333 3.15 7.54 9.41
C HIS A 333 1.93 6.98 10.14
N GLY A 334 2.01 6.79 11.46
CA GLY A 334 0.96 6.12 12.22
C GLY A 334 0.89 4.62 11.93
N LYS A 335 -0.08 3.96 12.56
CA LYS A 335 -0.20 2.51 12.61
C LYS A 335 -1.60 2.09 12.16
N CYS A 336 -1.71 0.94 11.48
CA CYS A 336 -3.01 0.38 11.15
C CYS A 336 -3.68 -0.16 12.41
N SER A 337 -4.93 0.25 12.65
CA SER A 337 -5.72 -0.22 13.78
C SER A 337 -7.20 -0.21 13.42
N PHE A 338 -7.60 -1.13 12.53
CA PHE A 338 -8.97 -1.16 12.02
C PHE A 338 -10.03 -1.40 13.12
N GLU A 339 -9.68 -2.19 14.14
CA GLU A 339 -10.57 -2.58 15.25
C GLU A 339 -10.75 -1.50 16.33
N ARG A 340 -10.16 -0.31 16.16
CA ARG A 340 -10.42 0.86 17.03
C ARG A 340 -11.89 1.29 17.02
N SER A 341 -12.31 2.15 17.95
CA SER A 341 -13.68 2.69 17.94
C SER A 341 -14.00 3.49 16.68
N ASP A 342 -15.27 3.62 16.34
CA ASP A 342 -15.73 4.47 15.22
C ASP A 342 -15.51 5.96 15.44
N ASP A 343 -15.26 6.36 16.69
CA ASP A 343 -14.95 7.73 17.08
C ASP A 343 -13.44 7.98 17.23
N ASP A 344 -12.62 6.93 17.18
CA ASP A 344 -11.16 7.05 17.26
C ASP A 344 -10.57 7.44 15.89
N ILE A 345 -9.61 8.36 15.92
CA ILE A 345 -8.94 8.86 14.71
C ILE A 345 -8.09 7.75 14.08
N ASN A 346 -8.21 7.58 12.76
CA ASN A 346 -7.25 6.81 11.98
C ASN A 346 -5.91 7.56 11.95
N THR A 347 -4.87 7.00 12.56
CA THR A 347 -3.56 7.64 12.64
C THR A 347 -2.71 7.48 11.38
N MET A 348 -3.10 6.63 10.43
CA MET A 348 -2.34 6.39 9.20
C MET A 348 -2.23 7.66 8.36
N VAL A 349 -1.01 8.11 8.12
CA VAL A 349 -0.68 9.24 7.24
C VAL A 349 -0.48 8.70 5.83
N PHE A 350 -1.36 9.06 4.91
CA PHE A 350 -1.37 8.54 3.55
C PHE A 350 -1.84 9.61 2.56
N GLY A 351 -1.01 9.97 1.58
CA GLY A 351 -1.27 11.13 0.73
C GLY A 351 -0.04 11.56 -0.05
N ILE A 352 0.03 12.84 -0.39
CA ILE A 352 1.12 13.42 -1.17
C ILE A 352 2.12 14.13 -0.25
N GLU A 353 3.33 14.29 -0.75
CA GLU A 353 4.38 14.98 -0.03
C GLU A 353 4.33 16.47 -0.31
N ASP A 354 4.96 17.25 0.57
CA ASP A 354 5.03 18.68 0.36
C ASP A 354 6.04 19.02 -0.74
N LYS A 355 5.60 19.78 -1.75
CA LYS A 355 6.46 20.25 -2.85
C LYS A 355 6.99 21.65 -2.59
N GLU A 356 6.42 22.37 -1.62
CA GLU A 356 6.71 23.78 -1.39
C GLU A 356 7.79 23.93 -0.30
N ALA A 357 8.71 24.87 -0.50
CA ALA A 357 9.64 25.26 0.55
C ALA A 357 8.85 25.98 1.67
N GLU A 358 9.30 25.78 2.92
CA GLU A 358 8.63 26.06 4.21
C GLU A 358 7.82 27.35 4.40
N THR A 359 7.79 28.32 3.47
CA THR A 359 7.20 29.65 3.76
C THR A 359 6.56 30.45 2.63
N GLU A 360 6.67 30.14 1.33
CA GLU A 360 6.30 31.15 0.32
C GLU A 360 5.06 30.94 -0.56
N ASN A 361 4.34 29.80 -0.55
CA ASN A 361 3.12 29.68 -1.39
C ASN A 361 2.07 28.65 -0.94
N ILE A 362 1.83 28.47 0.37
CA ILE A 362 0.92 27.43 0.90
C ILE A 362 -0.39 27.35 0.11
N ASN A 363 -0.52 26.34 -0.74
CA ASN A 363 -1.73 26.11 -1.50
C ASN A 363 -2.79 25.39 -0.64
N GLN A 364 -3.79 26.16 -0.18
CA GLN A 364 -4.88 25.66 0.67
C GLN A 364 -5.64 24.46 0.09
N ASP A 365 -5.71 24.34 -1.24
CA ASP A 365 -6.39 23.22 -1.90
C ASP A 365 -5.62 21.91 -1.81
N LEU A 366 -4.28 21.96 -1.67
CA LEU A 366 -3.41 20.78 -1.57
C LEU A 366 -3.20 20.32 -0.12
N ILE A 367 -3.33 21.21 0.86
CA ILE A 367 -3.12 20.92 2.29
C ILE A 367 -3.78 19.60 2.74
N PRO A 368 -5.05 19.32 2.43
CA PRO A 368 -5.71 18.10 2.90
C PRO A 368 -5.07 16.82 2.39
N TYR A 369 -4.41 16.87 1.22
CA TYR A 369 -3.71 15.75 0.62
C TYR A 369 -2.32 15.55 1.21
N GLN A 370 -1.73 16.58 1.84
CA GLN A 370 -0.33 16.59 2.24
C GLN A 370 -0.06 15.84 3.54
N LYS A 371 1.04 15.07 3.56
CA LYS A 371 1.42 14.27 4.73
C LYS A 371 1.77 15.11 5.96
N PHE A 372 2.38 16.29 5.80
CA PHE A 372 2.69 17.15 6.96
C PHE A 372 1.41 17.53 7.73
N TYR A 373 0.36 17.91 7.01
CA TYR A 373 -0.92 18.30 7.58
C TYR A 373 -1.54 17.12 8.32
N GLN A 374 -1.54 15.95 7.69
CA GLN A 374 -2.01 14.72 8.31
C GLN A 374 -1.21 14.35 9.56
N ARG A 375 0.12 14.44 9.56
CA ARG A 375 0.96 14.17 10.75
C ARG A 375 0.63 15.12 11.91
N ALA A 376 0.38 16.39 11.61
CA ALA A 376 0.00 17.39 12.60
C ALA A 376 -1.39 17.09 13.21
N VAL A 377 -2.39 16.79 12.37
CA VAL A 377 -3.76 16.49 12.81
C VAL A 377 -3.87 15.14 13.51
N LYS A 378 -3.10 14.14 13.07
CA LYS A 378 -3.11 12.76 13.61
C LYS A 378 -2.10 12.55 14.75
N GLU A 379 -1.40 13.61 15.15
CA GLU A 379 -0.45 13.62 16.27
C GLU A 379 0.65 12.55 16.17
N THR A 380 1.08 12.18 14.96
CA THR A 380 2.14 11.19 14.72
C THR A 380 3.54 11.81 14.83
N GLY A 381 3.72 12.77 15.75
CA GLY A 381 4.86 13.69 15.87
C GLY A 381 6.20 13.04 16.20
N SER A 382 7.23 13.83 16.52
CA SER A 382 8.64 13.42 16.49
C SER A 382 9.17 12.62 17.71
N LYS A 383 8.36 11.70 18.28
CA LYS A 383 8.76 10.92 19.48
C LYS A 383 10.08 10.16 19.29
N PHE A 384 10.43 9.78 18.06
CA PHE A 384 11.67 9.09 17.74
C PHE A 384 12.94 9.86 18.09
N GLU A 385 12.89 11.19 18.18
CA GLU A 385 14.07 12.01 18.54
C GLU A 385 14.66 11.57 19.88
N ASN A 386 13.82 11.07 20.80
CA ASN A 386 14.24 10.53 22.08
C ASN A 386 15.18 9.33 21.95
N PHE A 387 15.12 8.57 20.85
CA PHE A 387 15.99 7.42 20.63
C PHE A 387 17.44 7.83 20.37
N PHE A 388 17.67 9.07 19.97
CA PHE A 388 19.01 9.62 19.71
C PHE A 388 19.64 10.29 20.94
N LYS A 389 18.93 10.36 22.07
CA LYS A 389 19.49 10.90 23.32
C LYS A 389 20.70 10.08 23.78
N ASN A 390 21.62 10.76 24.46
CA ASN A 390 22.83 10.16 24.97
C ASN A 390 22.51 9.21 26.13
N THR A 391 22.97 7.96 26.03
CA THR A 391 22.92 7.00 27.13
C THR A 391 24.30 6.93 27.75
N LEU A 392 24.39 7.29 29.03
CA LEU A 392 25.64 7.28 29.78
C LEU A 392 25.87 5.90 30.39
N GLU A 393 26.98 5.27 30.01
CA GLU A 393 27.44 4.02 30.59
C GLU A 393 28.55 4.31 31.60
N PHE A 394 28.56 3.50 32.68
CA PHE A 394 29.56 3.57 33.74
C PHE A 394 30.46 2.35 33.66
N SER A 395 31.78 2.57 33.59
CA SER A 395 32.80 1.53 33.73
C SER A 395 33.85 1.92 34.74
N ASP A 396 34.75 1.00 35.06
CA ASP A 396 35.92 1.23 35.90
C ASP A 396 36.82 2.37 35.37
N ASP A 397 36.79 2.65 34.06
CA ASP A 397 37.55 3.71 33.39
C ASP A 397 36.79 5.07 33.29
N GLY A 398 35.58 5.15 33.86
CA GLY A 398 34.77 6.37 33.92
C GLY A 398 33.46 6.31 33.14
N MET A 399 32.89 7.50 32.90
CA MET A 399 31.60 7.69 32.21
C MET A 399 31.82 7.92 30.71
N TYR A 400 31.19 7.11 29.87
CA TYR A 400 31.24 7.26 28.42
C TYR A 400 29.84 7.15 27.81
N SER A 401 29.70 7.71 26.62
CA SER A 401 28.46 7.64 25.85
C SER A 401 28.39 6.33 25.09
N ALA A 402 27.27 5.62 25.19
CA ALA A 402 27.02 4.44 24.38
C ALA A 402 27.08 4.79 22.89
N SER A 403 27.80 3.99 22.11
CA SER A 403 27.82 4.09 20.65
C SER A 403 26.43 3.77 20.08
N LYS A 404 26.10 4.25 18.87
CA LYS A 404 24.82 3.93 18.21
C LYS A 404 25.00 3.33 16.82
N ASN A 405 24.42 2.16 16.61
CA ASN A 405 24.20 1.56 15.29
C ASN A 405 22.83 2.00 14.78
N ILE A 406 22.79 2.75 13.69
CA ILE A 406 21.56 3.22 13.06
C ILE A 406 21.40 2.44 11.76
N ILE A 407 20.54 1.43 11.77
CA ILE A 407 20.43 0.43 10.71
C ILE A 407 19.16 0.69 9.91
N ILE A 408 19.32 1.00 8.62
CA ILE A 408 18.22 1.23 7.70
C ILE A 408 17.96 -0.05 6.93
N PHE A 409 16.77 -0.63 7.09
CA PHE A 409 16.39 -1.86 6.40
C PHE A 409 15.11 -1.68 5.58
N GLY A 410 15.17 -2.07 4.31
CA GLY A 410 14.00 -2.09 3.44
C GLY A 410 13.41 -0.71 3.13
N HIS A 411 14.16 0.35 3.41
CA HIS A 411 13.78 1.72 3.07
C HIS A 411 14.47 2.13 1.77
N SER A 412 13.75 2.74 0.82
CA SER A 412 14.32 3.30 -0.42
C SER A 412 15.19 4.55 -0.17
N VAL A 413 15.21 5.01 1.08
CA VAL A 413 15.70 6.33 1.51
C VAL A 413 15.09 7.39 0.61
N ASP A 414 13.76 7.39 0.52
CA ASP A 414 13.07 8.28 -0.41
C ASP A 414 13.40 9.75 -0.09
N PRO A 415 13.73 10.60 -1.08
CA PRO A 415 13.87 12.04 -0.84
C PRO A 415 12.60 12.68 -0.27
N LEU A 416 11.46 12.00 -0.36
CA LEU A 416 10.21 12.38 0.28
C LEU A 416 10.29 12.31 1.81
N ASP A 417 10.99 11.32 2.37
CA ASP A 417 11.23 11.18 3.82
C ASP A 417 12.43 12.01 4.32
N LYS A 418 12.90 12.95 3.50
CA LYS A 418 14.13 13.71 3.72
C LYS A 418 14.16 14.43 5.06
N GLU A 419 13.03 14.95 5.54
CA GLU A 419 12.97 15.65 6.82
C GLU A 419 13.30 14.72 7.99
N ILE A 420 12.74 13.51 7.99
CA ILE A 420 12.98 12.50 9.03
C ILE A 420 14.43 12.01 8.96
N PHE A 421 14.95 11.72 7.77
CA PHE A 421 16.36 11.33 7.63
C PHE A 421 17.31 12.45 8.04
N LYS A 422 17.05 13.70 7.63
CA LYS A 422 17.85 14.85 8.07
C LYS A 422 17.86 14.97 9.59
N ALA A 423 16.69 14.93 10.23
CA ALA A 423 16.58 14.94 11.69
C ALA A 423 17.43 13.83 12.33
N CYS A 424 17.35 12.59 11.83
CA CYS A 424 18.19 11.49 12.32
C CYS A 424 19.70 11.77 12.18
N PHE A 425 20.14 12.32 11.05
CA PHE A 425 21.56 12.66 10.84
C PHE A 425 22.03 13.82 11.73
N ASP A 426 21.20 14.85 11.89
CA ASP A 426 21.50 16.01 12.70
C ASP A 426 21.58 15.62 14.18
N LEU A 427 20.59 14.86 14.69
CA LEU A 427 20.58 14.32 16.04
C LEU A 427 21.77 13.40 16.34
N ALA A 428 22.15 12.53 15.40
CA ALA A 428 23.33 11.69 15.56
C ALA A 428 24.64 12.51 15.61
N HIS A 429 24.68 13.66 14.93
CA HIS A 429 25.87 14.50 14.88
C HIS A 429 26.00 15.41 16.11
N GLU A 430 24.89 15.95 16.62
CA GLU A 430 24.88 16.93 17.71
C GLU A 430 25.25 16.34 19.08
N VAL A 431 24.94 15.07 19.33
CA VAL A 431 25.00 14.49 20.68
C VAL A 431 26.40 13.96 21.06
N GLY A 432 27.31 13.84 20.09
CA GLY A 432 28.75 13.59 20.33
C GLY A 432 29.16 12.16 20.68
N TYR A 433 28.30 11.16 20.51
CA TYR A 433 28.66 9.74 20.60
C TYR A 433 29.23 9.19 19.28
N ALA A 434 29.91 8.04 19.34
CA ALA A 434 30.28 7.30 18.14
C ALA A 434 29.02 6.70 17.49
N TYR A 435 28.85 6.92 16.19
CA TYR A 435 27.69 6.42 15.46
C TYR A 435 28.06 5.84 14.10
N LYS A 436 27.23 4.91 13.63
CA LYS A 436 27.32 4.36 12.28
C LYS A 436 25.94 4.15 11.69
N PHE A 437 25.69 4.76 10.54
CA PHE A 437 24.55 4.49 9.68
C PHE A 437 24.87 3.31 8.75
N ILE A 438 24.07 2.26 8.83
CA ILE A 438 24.22 1.03 8.05
C ILE A 438 23.01 0.89 7.13
N PHE A 439 23.20 1.12 5.83
CA PHE A 439 22.14 1.00 4.84
C PHE A 439 22.14 -0.39 4.22
N THR A 440 21.03 -1.12 4.35
CA THR A 440 20.90 -2.43 3.70
C THR A 440 20.39 -2.31 2.26
N TYR A 441 20.84 -3.21 1.38
CA TYR A 441 20.41 -3.25 -0.02
C TYR A 441 20.35 -4.68 -0.56
N LEU A 442 19.44 -4.95 -1.50
CA LEU A 442 19.28 -6.27 -2.12
C LEU A 442 20.29 -6.47 -3.26
N ASP A 443 20.39 -5.48 -4.15
CA ASP A 443 21.21 -5.50 -5.36
C ASP A 443 21.89 -4.15 -5.62
N GLU A 444 22.80 -4.12 -6.60
CA GLU A 444 23.54 -2.90 -6.96
C GLU A 444 22.66 -1.79 -7.54
N VAL A 445 21.48 -2.12 -8.07
CA VAL A 445 20.53 -1.10 -8.54
C VAL A 445 19.94 -0.35 -7.34
N THR A 446 19.51 -1.10 -6.33
CA THR A 446 18.98 -0.60 -5.06
C THR A 446 20.03 0.25 -4.35
N LYS A 447 21.26 -0.24 -4.25
CA LYS A 447 22.38 0.51 -3.67
C LYS A 447 22.62 1.85 -4.37
N ARG A 448 22.63 1.87 -5.70
CA ARG A 448 22.78 3.11 -6.48
C ARG A 448 21.65 4.10 -6.19
N ASN A 449 20.41 3.62 -6.06
CA ASN A 449 19.27 4.47 -5.73
C ASN A 449 19.39 5.07 -4.32
N ILE A 450 19.77 4.25 -3.32
CA ILE A 450 20.02 4.74 -1.96
C ILE A 450 21.11 5.83 -1.96
N VAL A 451 22.24 5.60 -2.65
CA VAL A 451 23.33 6.58 -2.75
C VAL A 451 22.86 7.88 -3.43
N LYS A 452 22.07 7.76 -4.51
CA LYS A 452 21.50 8.92 -5.21
C LYS A 452 20.61 9.74 -4.26
N ASN A 453 19.74 9.09 -3.51
CA ASN A 453 18.82 9.77 -2.61
C ASN A 453 19.53 10.39 -1.41
N LEU A 454 20.49 9.68 -0.80
CA LEU A 454 21.35 10.25 0.23
C LEU A 454 22.09 11.50 -0.25
N ALA A 455 22.53 11.53 -1.52
CA ALA A 455 23.17 12.71 -2.09
C ALA A 455 22.20 13.91 -2.24
N LEU A 456 20.89 13.67 -2.42
CA LEU A 456 19.85 14.71 -2.45
C LEU A 456 19.46 15.20 -1.04
N ILE A 457 19.55 14.31 -0.05
CA ILE A 457 19.22 14.59 1.36
C ILE A 457 20.37 15.37 2.03
N LEU A 458 21.59 14.82 1.99
CA LEU A 458 22.77 15.32 2.71
C LEU A 458 23.67 16.24 1.89
N GLY A 459 23.57 16.17 0.56
CA GLY A 459 24.54 16.78 -0.34
C GLY A 459 25.76 15.89 -0.60
N LYS A 460 26.27 15.97 -1.84
CA LYS A 460 27.35 15.10 -2.35
C LYS A 460 28.62 15.12 -1.48
N ARG A 461 29.08 16.30 -1.05
CA ARG A 461 30.31 16.44 -0.27
C ARG A 461 30.20 15.76 1.09
N LYS A 462 29.08 15.94 1.79
CA LYS A 462 28.86 15.37 3.12
C LYS A 462 28.75 13.84 3.06
N LEU A 463 28.08 13.31 2.03
CA LEU A 463 28.00 11.87 1.81
C LEU A 463 29.39 11.23 1.62
N VAL A 464 30.25 11.85 0.80
CA VAL A 464 31.64 11.37 0.59
C VAL A 464 32.46 11.46 1.88
N GLU A 465 32.29 12.52 2.67
CA GLU A 465 32.97 12.67 3.97
C GLU A 465 32.57 11.55 4.95
N LEU A 466 31.25 11.32 5.11
CA LEU A 466 30.73 10.33 6.06
C LEU A 466 31.06 8.90 5.66
N THR A 467 31.05 8.59 4.37
CA THR A 467 31.49 7.28 3.86
C THR A 467 33.00 7.09 4.02
N GLY A 468 33.81 8.12 3.77
CA GLY A 468 35.26 8.09 3.96
C GLY A 468 35.69 7.87 5.42
N ARG A 469 34.88 8.32 6.38
CA ARG A 469 35.10 8.08 7.82
C ARG A 469 34.51 6.76 8.34
N GLY A 470 33.78 6.02 7.50
CA GLY A 470 33.08 4.80 7.91
C GLY A 470 31.82 5.04 8.77
N ASN A 471 31.31 6.28 8.83
CA ASN A 471 30.05 6.60 9.51
C ASN A 471 28.82 6.22 8.67
N ILE A 472 28.97 6.10 7.35
CA ILE A 472 27.96 5.52 6.46
C ILE A 472 28.57 4.31 5.77
N VAL A 473 27.93 3.15 5.93
CA VAL A 473 28.31 1.90 5.26
C VAL A 473 27.10 1.23 4.62
N PHE A 474 27.38 0.34 3.67
CA PHE A 474 26.36 -0.37 2.91
C PHE A 474 26.56 -1.87 3.06
N VAL A 475 25.52 -2.58 3.49
CA VAL A 475 25.53 -4.02 3.73
C VAL A 475 24.45 -4.70 2.90
N LYS A 476 24.72 -5.88 2.33
CA LYS A 476 23.66 -6.61 1.63
C LYS A 476 22.60 -7.08 2.64
N SER A 477 21.32 -7.00 2.29
CA SER A 477 20.21 -7.30 3.20
C SER A 477 20.18 -8.73 3.75
N TYR A 478 20.94 -9.65 3.14
CA TYR A 478 21.08 -11.05 3.53
C TYR A 478 22.48 -11.41 4.06
N ASP A 479 23.41 -10.45 4.16
CA ASP A 479 24.81 -10.71 4.55
C ASP A 479 25.02 -10.46 6.04
N ILE A 480 24.81 -11.52 6.82
CA ILE A 480 24.93 -11.54 8.29
C ILE A 480 26.36 -11.25 8.74
N ASP A 481 27.35 -11.82 8.07
CA ASP A 481 28.76 -11.70 8.47
C ASP A 481 29.29 -10.29 8.20
N GLN A 482 28.91 -9.69 7.07
CA GLN A 482 29.22 -8.29 6.80
C GLN A 482 28.53 -7.37 7.81
N MET A 483 27.26 -7.60 8.15
CA MET A 483 26.58 -6.81 9.18
C MET A 483 27.32 -6.89 10.52
N ARG A 484 27.66 -8.11 10.98
CA ARG A 484 28.37 -8.32 12.25
C ARG A 484 29.70 -7.57 12.30
N LYS A 485 30.42 -7.50 11.18
CA LYS A 485 31.69 -6.76 11.08
C LYS A 485 31.49 -5.25 11.15
N GLU A 486 30.38 -4.74 10.63
CA GLU A 486 30.12 -3.31 10.59
C GLU A 486 29.50 -2.75 11.87
N LEU A 487 28.83 -3.56 12.69
CA LEU A 487 28.29 -3.11 13.97
C LEU A 487 29.40 -2.55 14.88
N LEU A 488 29.09 -1.42 15.53
CA LEU A 488 29.88 -0.90 16.64
C LEU A 488 29.68 -1.81 17.87
N ASN A 489 30.74 -1.93 18.68
CA ASN A 489 30.73 -2.71 19.93
C ASN A 489 30.30 -1.87 21.12
#